data_AF-A0A806K310-F1
#
_entry.id   AF-A0A806K310-F1
#
_cell.length_a   1.000
_cell.length_b   1.000
_cell.length_c   1.000
_cell.angle_alpha   90.00
_cell.angle_beta   90.00
_cell.angle_gamma   90.00
#
_symmetry.space_group_name_H-M   'P 1'
#
loop_
_entity.id
_entity.type
_entity.pdbx_description
1 polymer ?
#
loop_
_entity_poly.entity_id
_entity_poly.type
_entity_poly.pdbx_seq_one_letter_code
_entity_poly.pdbx_strand_id
1 'polypeptide(L)'
;MPSFLFILLSVALAFAATGKRILFSNPDITTSYSPLMLEKNSRADSLLPALNGDMALADLLAANPSLWSIENLRNEKNLSTKLRVNIIYIDGIREEAYCDFSKTKSAENWELAIGVDFVSGSSNTAAAHVYLCIEMARDNIGYATQDSSGKTLVIPPKQILEEIAKSEIPDAIPIDLQMKLLKAHKSVEEDGQCPKDIEAYLILLDVWKQVKDMEMDLPIISEALFRETVQTCAFNREWNKRYSETATFHCNSSDICEYNQSEDGKTFWSWNAYENRLEYQRKKILFFPYGKKSIHNGGTMLDLRITPLSSRLFLESYLNLKGEPISLGLIIVGD
;
A
#
# COMPACT_ATOMS: atom_id res chain seq x y z
N MET A 1 7.22 -13.50 -67.31
CA MET A 1 7.51 -12.05 -67.39
C MET A 1 6.20 -11.30 -67.20
N PRO A 2 6.22 -10.03 -66.74
CA PRO A 2 6.12 -9.58 -65.35
C PRO A 2 4.68 -9.02 -65.09
N SER A 3 4.28 -8.36 -63.99
CA SER A 3 4.93 -7.57 -62.92
C SER A 3 4.11 -7.76 -61.62
N PHE A 4 4.71 -7.91 -60.44
CA PHE A 4 5.30 -6.85 -59.58
C PHE A 4 4.30 -5.81 -59.03
N LEU A 5 4.46 -5.55 -57.71
CA LEU A 5 4.01 -4.40 -56.90
C LEU A 5 2.69 -4.48 -56.09
N PHE A 6 2.80 -4.01 -54.83
CA PHE A 6 1.75 -3.70 -53.83
C PHE A 6 0.82 -4.81 -53.32
N ILE A 7 1.27 -5.52 -52.25
CA ILE A 7 0.74 -5.26 -50.90
C ILE A 7 1.93 -5.28 -49.93
N LEU A 8 2.42 -4.09 -49.55
CA LEU A 8 3.50 -3.89 -48.59
C LEU A 8 3.05 -2.82 -47.60
N LEU A 9 2.11 -3.16 -46.70
CA LEU A 9 1.74 -2.39 -45.50
C LEU A 9 0.74 -3.18 -44.64
N SER A 10 1.16 -3.68 -43.46
CA SER A 10 0.32 -3.98 -42.26
C SER A 10 0.94 -4.96 -41.23
N VAL A 11 2.22 -5.32 -41.32
CA VAL A 11 2.93 -6.14 -40.29
C VAL A 11 3.68 -5.26 -39.26
N ALA A 12 3.30 -3.99 -39.13
CA ALA A 12 3.93 -3.04 -38.20
C ALA A 12 2.89 -2.08 -37.62
N LEU A 13 2.25 -2.48 -36.52
CA LEU A 13 1.62 -1.60 -35.51
C LEU A 13 1.12 -2.43 -34.28
N ALA A 14 1.95 -3.38 -33.82
CA ALA A 14 1.74 -4.10 -32.55
C ALA A 14 2.68 -3.62 -31.43
N PHE A 15 3.51 -2.60 -31.70
CA PHE A 15 4.07 -1.73 -30.66
C PHE A 15 3.11 -0.56 -30.42
N ALA A 16 1.91 -0.88 -29.91
CA ALA A 16 1.10 0.13 -29.25
C ALA A 16 1.92 0.61 -28.05
N ALA A 17 2.28 1.90 -28.05
CA ALA A 17 3.25 2.46 -27.13
C ALA A 17 2.96 2.05 -25.68
N THR A 18 3.92 1.39 -25.04
CA THR A 18 4.03 1.36 -23.58
C THR A 18 4.14 2.81 -23.13
N GLY A 19 3.01 3.39 -22.75
CA GLY A 19 2.93 4.81 -22.42
C GLY A 19 3.98 5.16 -21.39
N LYS A 20 4.73 6.24 -21.65
CA LYS A 20 5.57 6.91 -20.67
C LYS A 20 4.65 7.34 -19.49
N ARG A 21 5.13 7.50 -18.24
CA ARG A 21 4.26 7.79 -17.05
C ARG A 21 4.91 8.74 -16.04
N ILE A 22 4.23 9.78 -15.49
CA ILE A 22 4.81 10.89 -14.66
C ILE A 22 5.11 10.40 -13.26
N LEU A 23 6.05 11.11 -12.63
CA LEU A 23 5.97 11.34 -11.20
C LEU A 23 6.37 12.76 -10.76
N PHE A 24 7.09 13.57 -11.57
CA PHE A 24 7.55 14.89 -11.14
C PHE A 24 7.43 15.96 -12.25
N SER A 25 6.87 17.13 -11.92
CA SER A 25 6.88 18.30 -12.80
C SER A 25 8.09 19.20 -12.49
N ASN A 26 9.03 19.30 -13.43
CA ASN A 26 10.22 20.16 -13.34
C ASN A 26 11.07 19.89 -12.08
N PRO A 27 11.89 18.81 -12.05
CA PRO A 27 12.83 18.60 -10.97
C PRO A 27 13.83 19.76 -10.89
N ASP A 28 14.21 20.12 -9.67
CA ASP A 28 15.23 21.14 -9.39
C ASP A 28 16.61 20.48 -9.56
N ILE A 29 17.24 20.70 -10.72
CA ILE A 29 18.48 20.03 -11.13
C ILE A 29 19.68 20.92 -10.81
N THR A 30 20.58 20.41 -9.99
CA THR A 30 21.91 21.00 -9.74
C THR A 30 23.00 20.08 -10.28
N THR A 31 24.14 20.66 -10.64
CA THR A 31 25.36 19.93 -10.97
C THR A 31 26.47 20.23 -9.96
N SER A 32 27.33 19.25 -9.72
CA SER A 32 28.50 19.38 -8.85
C SER A 32 29.59 18.37 -9.25
N TYR A 33 30.78 18.51 -8.66
CA TYR A 33 31.92 17.62 -8.91
C TYR A 33 32.26 16.86 -7.62
N SER A 34 32.64 15.59 -7.73
CA SER A 34 33.08 14.81 -6.57
C SER A 34 34.36 15.40 -5.96
N PRO A 35 34.63 15.15 -4.66
CA PRO A 35 35.88 15.59 -4.04
C PRO A 35 37.13 15.06 -4.75
N LEU A 36 37.09 13.85 -5.29
CA LEU A 36 38.21 13.23 -6.02
C LEU A 36 38.37 13.84 -7.43
N MET A 37 37.26 14.23 -8.06
CA MET A 37 37.25 14.92 -9.35
C MET A 37 37.79 16.36 -9.21
N LEU A 38 37.44 17.05 -8.12
CA LEU A 38 38.01 18.35 -7.76
C LEU A 38 39.51 18.25 -7.45
N GLU A 39 39.94 17.22 -6.70
CA GLU A 39 41.36 16.93 -6.44
C GLU A 39 42.14 16.77 -7.76
N LYS A 40 41.61 15.97 -8.69
CA LYS A 40 42.19 15.72 -10.02
C LYS A 40 42.29 16.98 -10.87
N ASN A 41 41.23 17.80 -10.88
CA ASN A 41 41.21 19.09 -11.60
C ASN A 41 42.17 20.14 -11.01
N SER A 42 42.52 20.04 -9.72
CA SER A 42 43.47 20.97 -9.07
C SER A 42 44.94 20.72 -9.43
N ARG A 43 45.28 19.59 -10.07
CA ARG A 43 46.66 19.22 -10.40
C ARG A 43 47.07 19.80 -11.76
N ALA A 44 48.20 20.50 -11.81
CA ALA A 44 48.64 21.26 -12.99
C ALA A 44 48.87 20.41 -14.27
N ASP A 45 49.17 19.11 -14.13
CA ASP A 45 49.36 18.17 -15.24
C ASP A 45 48.04 17.52 -15.73
N SER A 46 46.88 18.00 -15.26
CA SER A 46 45.58 17.44 -15.64
C SER A 46 45.22 17.81 -17.09
N LEU A 47 45.62 16.94 -18.03
CA LEU A 47 45.19 16.94 -19.43
C LEU A 47 43.72 16.55 -19.64
N LEU A 48 42.88 16.67 -18.61
CA LEU A 48 41.45 16.62 -18.80
C LEU A 48 41.05 17.78 -19.71
N PRO A 49 40.32 17.53 -20.82
CA PRO A 49 39.66 18.60 -21.52
C PRO A 49 38.82 19.38 -20.51
N ALA A 50 38.73 20.70 -20.69
CA ALA A 50 37.68 21.49 -20.04
C ALA A 50 36.31 21.17 -20.69
N LEU A 51 35.93 19.89 -20.65
CA LEU A 51 34.58 19.42 -20.85
C LEU A 51 33.76 20.09 -19.76
N ASN A 52 33.09 21.17 -20.14
CA ASN A 52 32.16 21.84 -19.26
C ASN A 52 31.01 20.84 -19.01
N GLY A 53 31.05 20.13 -17.88
CA GLY A 53 30.12 19.04 -17.58
C GLY A 53 28.67 19.52 -17.72
N ASP A 54 28.41 20.75 -17.28
CA ASP A 54 27.11 21.41 -17.36
C ASP A 54 26.64 21.61 -18.81
N MET A 55 27.55 21.84 -19.76
CA MET A 55 27.25 21.92 -21.19
C MET A 55 27.03 20.53 -21.80
N ALA A 56 27.87 19.55 -21.43
CA ALA A 56 27.70 18.15 -21.83
C ALA A 56 26.34 17.57 -21.38
N LEU A 57 25.93 17.90 -20.14
CA LEU A 57 24.61 17.59 -19.62
C LEU A 57 23.53 18.37 -20.36
N ALA A 58 23.67 19.69 -20.55
CA ALA A 58 22.68 20.49 -21.28
C ALA A 58 22.42 19.94 -22.69
N ASP A 59 23.46 19.52 -23.41
CA ASP A 59 23.35 18.86 -24.73
C ASP A 59 22.66 17.50 -24.62
N LEU A 60 22.98 16.70 -23.61
CA LEU A 60 22.34 15.40 -23.34
C LEU A 60 20.85 15.56 -23.01
N LEU A 61 20.47 16.61 -22.28
CA LEU A 61 19.07 16.94 -21.97
C LEU A 61 18.33 17.54 -23.17
N ALA A 62 19.00 18.33 -24.01
CA ALA A 62 18.44 18.84 -25.25
C ALA A 62 18.21 17.71 -26.29
N ALA A 63 19.10 16.71 -26.32
CA ALA A 63 18.94 15.51 -27.13
C ALA A 63 17.87 14.56 -26.59
N ASN A 64 17.68 14.52 -25.27
CA ASN A 64 16.72 13.65 -24.58
C ASN A 64 15.72 14.46 -23.74
N PRO A 65 14.84 15.29 -24.35
CA PRO A 65 13.90 16.12 -23.60
C PRO A 65 12.92 15.30 -22.75
N SER A 66 12.74 14.01 -23.05
CA SER A 66 11.93 13.09 -22.25
C SER A 66 12.68 12.37 -21.12
N LEU A 67 13.98 12.63 -20.90
CA LEU A 67 14.73 12.05 -19.77
C LEU A 67 14.08 12.43 -18.43
N TRP A 68 13.55 13.66 -18.35
CA TRP A 68 12.77 14.19 -17.23
C TRP A 68 11.26 14.12 -17.45
N SER A 69 10.78 13.44 -18.51
CA SER A 69 9.36 13.29 -18.84
C SER A 69 8.89 11.82 -18.93
N ILE A 70 9.06 11.07 -17.86
CA ILE A 70 7.92 10.76 -16.98
C ILE A 70 6.59 11.48 -17.47
N GLU A 71 5.50 10.80 -17.88
CA GLU A 71 4.26 11.29 -18.62
C GLU A 71 2.81 10.82 -18.09
N ASN A 72 2.25 11.39 -16.99
CA ASN A 72 0.96 11.18 -16.20
C ASN A 72 0.32 9.83 -15.78
N LEU A 73 0.15 9.64 -14.44
CA LEU A 73 -0.93 8.86 -13.81
C LEU A 73 -2.29 9.52 -14.10
N ARG A 74 -3.28 8.74 -14.52
CA ARG A 74 -4.36 9.26 -15.38
C ARG A 74 -5.44 10.11 -14.68
N ASN A 75 -5.49 10.15 -13.35
CA ASN A 75 -6.68 10.64 -12.60
C ASN A 75 -6.40 11.71 -11.52
N GLU A 76 -5.15 12.01 -11.17
CA GLU A 76 -4.83 12.83 -9.99
C GLU A 76 -4.36 14.23 -10.36
N LYS A 77 -5.19 15.22 -10.04
CA LYS A 77 -4.89 16.64 -10.23
C LYS A 77 -4.19 17.15 -8.97
N ASN A 78 -3.08 17.87 -9.13
CA ASN A 78 -2.30 18.58 -8.09
C ASN A 78 -1.30 17.74 -7.27
N LEU A 79 -0.30 17.16 -7.93
CA LEU A 79 0.93 16.67 -7.27
C LEU A 79 1.62 17.79 -6.46
N SER A 80 1.90 17.56 -5.17
CA SER A 80 2.66 18.48 -4.30
C SER A 80 4.13 18.09 -4.10
N THR A 81 4.50 16.82 -4.37
CA THR A 81 5.87 16.33 -4.21
C THR A 81 6.84 16.91 -5.23
N LYS A 82 8.01 17.32 -4.74
CA LYS A 82 9.14 17.80 -5.53
C LYS A 82 10.32 16.83 -5.41
N LEU A 83 11.00 16.63 -6.53
CA LEU A 83 12.29 15.94 -6.60
C LEU A 83 13.37 16.97 -6.91
N ARG A 84 14.40 17.04 -6.07
CA ARG A 84 15.67 17.69 -6.39
C ARG A 84 16.64 16.63 -6.89
N VAL A 85 17.38 16.93 -7.95
CA VAL A 85 18.36 16.02 -8.53
C VAL A 85 19.72 16.70 -8.54
N ASN A 86 20.70 16.14 -7.84
CA ASN A 86 22.08 16.59 -7.90
C ASN A 86 22.91 15.62 -8.74
N ILE A 87 23.33 16.05 -9.93
CA ILE A 87 24.23 15.28 -10.79
C ILE A 87 25.67 15.58 -10.37
N ILE A 88 26.39 14.54 -9.97
CA ILE A 88 27.74 14.62 -9.42
C ILE A 88 28.69 14.01 -10.44
N TYR A 89 29.56 14.83 -11.02
CA TYR A 89 30.60 14.36 -11.92
C TYR A 89 31.71 13.67 -11.11
N ILE A 90 31.89 12.37 -11.32
CA ILE A 90 32.86 11.53 -10.63
C ILE A 90 34.05 11.20 -11.54
N ASP A 91 35.17 10.82 -10.93
CA ASP A 91 36.30 10.22 -11.66
C ASP A 91 36.04 8.72 -11.87
N GLY A 92 35.53 8.32 -13.04
CA GLY A 92 35.19 6.92 -13.36
C GLY A 92 36.36 5.91 -13.30
N ILE A 93 37.58 6.36 -13.00
CA ILE A 93 38.75 5.51 -12.71
C ILE A 93 38.87 5.19 -11.20
N ARG A 94 38.36 6.07 -10.33
CA ARG A 94 38.48 6.02 -8.86
C ARG A 94 37.15 5.82 -8.14
N GLU A 95 36.04 6.08 -8.83
CA GLU A 95 34.68 6.11 -8.30
C GLU A 95 33.75 5.35 -9.25
N GLU A 96 32.80 4.58 -8.71
CA GLU A 96 31.77 3.89 -9.48
C GLU A 96 30.54 4.79 -9.64
N ALA A 97 29.79 4.65 -10.74
CA ALA A 97 28.55 5.37 -10.96
C ALA A 97 27.45 4.90 -9.99
N TYR A 98 26.70 5.84 -9.39
CA TYR A 98 25.71 5.53 -8.34
C TYR A 98 24.41 6.32 -8.50
N CYS A 99 23.38 5.89 -7.77
CA CYS A 99 22.09 6.55 -7.62
C CYS A 99 21.72 6.52 -6.13
N ASP A 100 21.86 7.62 -5.40
CA ASP A 100 21.51 7.72 -3.97
C ASP A 100 20.28 8.59 -3.78
N PHE A 101 19.21 8.03 -3.20
CA PHE A 101 17.99 8.76 -2.85
C PHE A 101 17.89 8.95 -1.34
N SER A 102 17.69 10.20 -0.92
CA SER A 102 17.42 10.55 0.47
C SER A 102 16.12 11.32 0.62
N LYS A 103 15.41 11.06 1.71
CA LYS A 103 14.23 11.82 2.09
C LYS A 103 14.65 13.00 2.95
N THR A 104 14.37 14.22 2.51
CA THR A 104 14.58 15.40 3.36
C THR A 104 13.62 15.39 4.55
N LYS A 105 13.81 16.29 5.52
CA LYS A 105 12.97 16.35 6.74
C LYS A 105 11.47 16.62 6.46
N SER A 106 11.11 17.05 5.25
CA SER A 106 9.72 17.22 4.80
C SER A 106 9.28 16.08 3.88
N ALA A 107 8.07 15.53 4.10
CA ALA A 107 7.53 14.44 3.27
C ALA A 107 7.33 14.79 1.79
N GLU A 108 7.36 16.08 1.43
CA GLU A 108 7.09 16.60 0.09
C GLU A 108 8.36 16.83 -0.76
N ASN A 109 9.57 16.74 -0.19
CA ASN A 109 10.82 17.00 -0.92
C ASN A 109 11.78 15.81 -0.84
N TRP A 110 12.12 15.26 -1.99
CA TRP A 110 13.12 14.19 -2.16
C TRP A 110 14.40 14.73 -2.80
N GLU A 111 15.55 14.16 -2.42
CA GLU A 111 16.86 14.49 -2.99
C GLU A 111 17.46 13.22 -3.61
N LEU A 112 17.79 13.29 -4.90
CA LEU A 112 18.41 12.22 -5.69
C LEU A 112 19.80 12.67 -6.13
N ALA A 113 20.85 12.05 -5.61
CA ALA A 113 22.22 12.22 -6.07
C ALA A 113 22.56 11.17 -7.14
N ILE A 114 23.07 11.60 -8.28
CA ILE A 114 23.46 10.71 -9.38
C ILE A 114 24.95 10.89 -9.68
N GLY A 115 25.76 9.89 -9.37
CA GLY A 115 27.17 9.84 -9.76
C GLY A 115 27.29 9.47 -11.23
N VAL A 116 27.75 10.41 -12.07
CA VAL A 116 27.99 10.22 -13.51
C VAL A 116 29.47 10.40 -13.78
N ASP A 117 30.12 9.42 -14.43
CA ASP A 117 31.52 9.56 -14.83
C ASP A 117 31.69 10.78 -15.76
N PHE A 118 32.62 11.66 -15.39
CA PHE A 118 32.88 12.92 -16.09
C PHE A 118 33.28 12.70 -17.56
N VAL A 119 33.99 11.61 -17.88
CA VAL A 119 34.42 11.31 -19.26
C VAL A 119 33.23 10.92 -20.14
N SER A 120 32.24 10.24 -19.56
CA SER A 120 31.03 9.78 -20.25
C SER A 120 29.83 10.72 -20.12
N GLY A 121 29.95 11.88 -19.46
CA GLY A 121 28.83 12.80 -19.16
C GLY A 121 28.03 13.34 -20.35
N SER A 122 28.56 13.32 -21.58
CA SER A 122 27.85 13.66 -22.83
C SER A 122 27.37 12.44 -23.64
N SER A 123 27.58 11.23 -23.14
CA SER A 123 27.41 9.98 -23.89
C SER A 123 26.07 9.29 -23.62
N ASN A 124 25.71 8.37 -24.51
CA ASN A 124 24.52 7.54 -24.37
C ASN A 124 24.53 6.66 -23.10
N THR A 125 25.71 6.33 -22.53
CA THR A 125 25.79 5.54 -21.29
C THR A 125 25.46 6.39 -20.07
N ALA A 126 25.83 7.67 -20.04
CA ALA A 126 25.36 8.60 -19.00
C ALA A 126 23.85 8.83 -19.09
N ALA A 127 23.29 8.98 -20.31
CA ALA A 127 21.85 9.10 -20.50
C ALA A 127 21.10 7.86 -19.97
N ALA A 128 21.61 6.66 -20.26
CA ALA A 128 21.06 5.40 -19.74
C ALA A 128 21.16 5.30 -18.21
N HIS A 129 22.30 5.68 -17.60
CA HIS A 129 22.48 5.66 -16.15
C HIS A 129 21.53 6.63 -15.44
N VAL A 130 21.46 7.89 -15.90
CA VAL A 130 20.53 8.89 -15.36
C VAL A 130 19.08 8.40 -15.49
N TYR A 131 18.70 7.82 -16.63
CA TYR A 131 17.37 7.23 -16.82
C TYR A 131 17.08 6.10 -15.82
N LEU A 132 18.02 5.17 -15.61
CA LEU A 132 17.88 4.09 -14.63
C LEU A 132 17.76 4.61 -13.19
N CYS A 133 18.53 5.64 -12.81
CA CYS A 133 18.39 6.29 -11.50
C CYS A 133 16.99 6.91 -11.32
N ILE A 134 16.43 7.52 -12.37
CA ILE A 134 15.09 8.14 -12.34
C ILE A 134 14.00 7.07 -12.27
N GLU A 135 14.11 5.94 -12.99
CA GLU A 135 13.18 4.83 -12.86
C GLU A 135 13.24 4.17 -11.47
N MET A 136 14.44 3.97 -10.92
CA MET A 136 14.62 3.44 -9.57
C MET A 136 14.04 4.39 -8.51
N ALA A 137 14.23 5.70 -8.69
CA ALA A 137 13.59 6.71 -7.86
C ALA A 137 12.05 6.65 -7.96
N ARG A 138 11.48 6.49 -9.17
CA ARG A 138 10.02 6.36 -9.37
C ARG A 138 9.42 5.18 -8.59
N ASP A 139 10.07 4.02 -8.62
CA ASP A 139 9.54 2.80 -7.99
C ASP A 139 9.72 2.81 -6.45
N ASN A 140 10.73 3.54 -5.94
CA ASN A 140 11.07 3.62 -4.52
C ASN A 140 10.50 4.85 -3.78
N ILE A 141 10.02 5.88 -4.50
CA ILE A 141 9.50 7.13 -3.90
C ILE A 141 7.97 7.10 -3.77
N GLY A 142 7.49 7.50 -2.59
CA GLY A 142 6.09 7.86 -2.37
C GLY A 142 5.84 9.35 -2.66
N TYR A 143 4.68 9.66 -3.22
CA TYR A 143 4.32 11.01 -3.65
C TYR A 143 3.05 11.50 -2.95
N ALA A 144 2.88 12.81 -2.92
CA ALA A 144 1.76 13.51 -2.32
C ALA A 144 0.99 14.28 -3.39
N THR A 145 -0.33 14.25 -3.29
CA THR A 145 -1.27 14.91 -4.19
C THR A 145 -2.33 15.65 -3.36
N GLN A 146 -2.89 16.75 -3.86
CA GLN A 146 -3.97 17.47 -3.19
C GLN A 146 -5.30 17.10 -3.81
N ASP A 147 -6.24 16.60 -3.00
CA ASP A 147 -7.60 16.35 -3.47
C ASP A 147 -8.36 17.63 -3.83
N SER A 148 -9.56 17.50 -4.40
CA SER A 148 -10.42 18.62 -4.77
C SER A 148 -10.93 19.46 -3.59
N SER A 149 -10.70 19.02 -2.34
CA SER A 149 -10.99 19.77 -1.11
C SER A 149 -9.75 20.46 -0.52
N GLY A 150 -8.57 20.24 -1.10
CA GLY A 150 -7.28 20.78 -0.64
C GLY A 150 -6.60 19.91 0.43
N LYS A 151 -7.07 18.69 0.69
CA LYS A 151 -6.43 17.75 1.62
C LYS A 151 -5.30 17.02 0.90
N THR A 152 -4.10 17.01 1.50
CA THR A 152 -2.97 16.24 0.98
C THR A 152 -3.20 14.74 1.23
N LEU A 153 -3.27 13.98 0.14
CA LEU A 153 -3.23 12.52 0.10
C LEU A 153 -1.78 12.09 -0.14
N VAL A 154 -1.26 11.15 0.65
CA VAL A 154 0.09 10.59 0.46
C VAL A 154 -0.05 9.17 -0.06
N ILE A 155 0.51 8.92 -1.23
CA ILE A 155 0.52 7.62 -1.91
C ILE A 155 1.92 7.02 -1.73
N PRO A 156 2.01 5.78 -1.22
CA PRO A 156 3.31 5.18 -0.90
C PRO A 156 4.07 4.71 -2.16
N PRO A 157 5.36 4.33 -2.01
CA PRO A 157 6.15 3.73 -3.08
C PRO A 157 5.46 2.52 -3.71
N LYS A 158 5.80 2.23 -4.98
CA LYS A 158 5.24 1.10 -5.75
C LYS A 158 5.40 -0.23 -5.03
N GLN A 159 6.53 -0.46 -4.36
CA GLN A 159 6.76 -1.66 -3.55
C GLN A 159 5.69 -1.86 -2.48
N ILE A 160 5.28 -0.80 -1.77
CA ILE A 160 4.24 -0.87 -0.73
C ILE A 160 2.86 -1.08 -1.37
N LEU A 161 2.58 -0.49 -2.53
CA LEU A 161 1.34 -0.76 -3.28
C LEU A 161 1.26 -2.23 -3.72
N GLU A 162 2.38 -2.82 -4.15
CA GLU A 162 2.47 -4.25 -4.47
C GLU A 162 2.32 -5.14 -3.23
N GLU A 163 2.79 -4.70 -2.05
CA GLU A 163 2.54 -5.38 -0.77
C GLU A 163 1.06 -5.32 -0.36
N ILE A 164 0.42 -4.15 -0.43
CA ILE A 164 -1.02 -3.97 -0.14
C ILE A 164 -1.86 -4.91 -1.02
N ALA A 165 -1.53 -4.98 -2.32
CA ALA A 165 -2.22 -5.87 -3.26
C ALA A 165 -1.98 -7.36 -2.97
N LYS A 166 -0.75 -7.75 -2.56
CA LYS A 166 -0.43 -9.13 -2.15
C LYS A 166 -1.12 -9.53 -0.83
N SER A 167 -1.32 -8.58 0.07
CA SER A 167 -2.11 -8.75 1.29
C SER A 167 -3.62 -8.68 1.05
N GLU A 168 -4.09 -8.59 -0.20
CA GLU A 168 -5.52 -8.61 -0.57
C GLU A 168 -6.37 -7.58 0.21
N ILE A 169 -5.77 -6.43 0.58
CA ILE A 169 -6.47 -5.39 1.35
C ILE A 169 -7.49 -4.69 0.44
N PRO A 170 -8.78 -4.57 0.83
CA PRO A 170 -9.81 -4.02 -0.05
C PRO A 170 -9.56 -2.59 -0.56
N ASP A 171 -9.67 -2.40 -1.88
CA ASP A 171 -9.50 -1.12 -2.59
C ASP A 171 -10.47 0.00 -2.13
N ALA A 172 -11.62 -0.36 -1.55
CA ALA A 172 -12.56 0.63 -1.03
C ALA A 172 -12.12 1.27 0.30
N ILE A 173 -11.05 0.77 0.94
CA ILE A 173 -10.40 1.42 2.07
C ILE A 173 -9.44 2.49 1.52
N PRO A 174 -9.47 3.76 2.02
CA PRO A 174 -8.52 4.79 1.60
C PRO A 174 -7.05 4.39 1.80
N ILE A 175 -6.17 4.78 0.88
CA ILE A 175 -4.75 4.35 0.84
C ILE A 175 -3.97 4.63 2.14
N ASP A 176 -4.29 5.71 2.86
CA ASP A 176 -3.68 6.05 4.15
C ASP A 176 -4.12 5.11 5.29
N LEU A 177 -5.30 4.52 5.18
CA LEU A 177 -5.80 3.45 6.06
C LEU A 177 -5.29 2.07 5.60
N GLN A 178 -5.20 1.80 4.29
CA GLN A 178 -4.57 0.58 3.77
C GLN A 178 -3.12 0.44 4.25
N MET A 179 -2.33 1.52 4.22
CA MET A 179 -0.97 1.53 4.78
C MET A 179 -0.92 1.19 6.29
N LYS A 180 -1.87 1.71 7.07
CA LYS A 180 -1.97 1.40 8.52
C LYS A 180 -2.37 -0.05 8.74
N LEU A 181 -3.29 -0.57 7.93
CA LEU A 181 -3.69 -1.98 7.95
C LEU A 181 -2.55 -2.90 7.54
N LEU A 182 -1.80 -2.60 6.47
CA LEU A 182 -0.62 -3.38 6.08
C LEU A 182 0.43 -3.44 7.20
N LYS A 183 0.67 -2.32 7.90
CA LYS A 183 1.57 -2.30 9.06
C LYS A 183 1.03 -3.15 10.22
N ALA A 184 -0.28 -3.11 10.48
CA ALA A 184 -0.91 -3.95 11.49
C ALA A 184 -0.86 -5.44 11.11
N HIS A 185 -1.09 -5.77 9.85
CA HIS A 185 -1.00 -7.12 9.28
C HIS A 185 0.40 -7.70 9.50
N LYS A 186 1.44 -7.00 9.04
CA LYS A 186 2.84 -7.40 9.24
C LYS A 186 3.19 -7.58 10.71
N SER A 187 2.76 -6.68 11.59
CA SER A 187 2.99 -6.82 13.04
C SER A 187 2.28 -8.03 13.65
N VAL A 188 1.09 -8.38 13.16
CA VAL A 188 0.33 -9.55 13.61
C VAL A 188 0.95 -10.85 13.08
N GLU A 189 1.41 -10.88 11.83
CA GLU A 189 2.15 -12.00 11.24
C GLU A 189 3.51 -12.22 11.95
N GLU A 190 4.24 -11.15 12.29
CA GLU A 190 5.53 -11.24 12.98
C GLU A 190 5.40 -11.68 14.45
N ASP A 191 4.46 -11.10 15.22
CA ASP A 191 4.33 -11.39 16.65
C ASP A 191 3.42 -12.60 16.96
N GLY A 192 2.58 -13.03 16.01
CA GLY A 192 1.49 -14.00 16.23
C GLY A 192 0.50 -13.55 17.31
N GLN A 193 0.39 -12.24 17.56
CA GLN A 193 -0.29 -11.70 18.73
C GLN A 193 -1.21 -10.53 18.39
N CYS A 194 -2.30 -10.47 19.14
CA CYS A 194 -3.29 -9.42 19.04
C CYS A 194 -2.74 -8.02 19.39
N PRO A 195 -3.19 -6.96 18.69
CA PRO A 195 -2.74 -5.59 18.94
C PRO A 195 -2.88 -5.16 20.40
N LYS A 196 -1.78 -4.68 20.98
CA LYS A 196 -1.63 -4.45 22.43
C LYS A 196 -2.05 -3.06 22.91
N ASP A 197 -2.57 -2.19 22.04
CA ASP A 197 -2.86 -0.78 22.38
C ASP A 197 -4.28 -0.33 22.02
N ILE A 198 -4.81 0.67 22.75
CA ILE A 198 -6.10 1.32 22.47
C ILE A 198 -6.07 2.12 21.16
N GLU A 199 -4.89 2.57 20.71
CA GLU A 199 -4.72 3.16 19.37
C GLU A 199 -5.16 2.19 18.26
N ALA A 200 -4.96 0.88 18.44
CA ALA A 200 -5.42 -0.12 17.49
C ALA A 200 -6.96 -0.14 17.38
N TYR A 201 -7.70 0.07 18.48
CA TYR A 201 -9.16 0.18 18.43
C TYR A 201 -9.63 1.43 17.67
N LEU A 202 -8.91 2.57 17.78
CA LEU A 202 -9.22 3.76 16.99
C LEU A 202 -9.01 3.50 15.48
N ILE A 203 -7.93 2.80 15.11
CA ILE A 203 -7.70 2.35 13.74
C ILE A 203 -8.82 1.42 13.28
N LEU A 204 -9.19 0.40 14.07
CA LEU A 204 -10.29 -0.53 13.73
C LEU A 204 -11.63 0.19 13.59
N LEU A 205 -11.90 1.22 14.39
CA LEU A 205 -13.12 2.02 14.29
C LEU A 205 -13.16 2.88 13.02
N ASP A 206 -12.02 3.44 12.60
CA ASP A 206 -11.94 4.17 11.33
C ASP A 206 -12.02 3.23 10.12
N VAL A 207 -11.41 2.05 10.19
CA VAL A 207 -11.57 0.97 9.19
C VAL A 207 -13.03 0.52 9.11
N TRP A 208 -13.68 0.25 10.24
CA TRP A 208 -15.10 -0.12 10.31
C TRP A 208 -15.98 0.91 9.58
N LYS A 209 -15.75 2.22 9.76
CA LYS A 209 -16.52 3.27 9.06
C LYS A 209 -16.42 3.18 7.53
N GLN A 210 -15.33 2.67 6.98
CA GLN A 210 -15.14 2.48 5.53
C GLN A 210 -15.77 1.16 5.04
N VAL A 211 -15.67 0.08 5.85
CA VAL A 211 -16.06 -1.29 5.43
C VAL A 211 -17.44 -1.74 5.93
N LYS A 212 -18.13 -0.96 6.77
CA LYS A 212 -19.45 -1.28 7.35
C LYS A 212 -20.56 -1.50 6.31
N ASP A 213 -20.39 -1.01 5.08
CA ASP A 213 -21.38 -1.13 4.01
C ASP A 213 -20.97 -2.18 2.94
N MET A 214 -19.80 -2.82 3.07
CA MET A 214 -19.38 -3.94 2.20
C MET A 214 -20.28 -5.15 2.37
N GLU A 215 -20.51 -5.96 1.34
CA GLU A 215 -21.26 -7.21 1.48
C GLU A 215 -20.45 -8.27 2.24
N MET A 216 -21.11 -8.99 3.15
CA MET A 216 -20.49 -10.08 3.90
C MET A 216 -20.67 -11.40 3.15
N ASP A 217 -19.67 -11.79 2.37
CA ASP A 217 -19.65 -13.07 1.66
C ASP A 217 -19.47 -14.24 2.65
N LEU A 218 -20.60 -14.76 3.13
CA LEU A 218 -20.64 -15.87 4.08
C LEU A 218 -19.99 -17.17 3.57
N PRO A 219 -20.16 -17.59 2.30
CA PRO A 219 -19.40 -18.70 1.74
C PRO A 219 -17.88 -18.53 1.88
N ILE A 220 -17.31 -17.38 1.48
CA ILE A 220 -15.86 -17.12 1.58
C ILE A 220 -15.41 -17.10 3.05
N ILE A 221 -16.13 -16.36 3.91
CA ILE A 221 -15.80 -16.27 5.34
C ILE A 221 -15.90 -17.64 6.01
N SER A 222 -16.91 -18.44 5.70
CA SER A 222 -17.04 -19.78 6.26
C SER A 222 -16.01 -20.75 5.70
N GLU A 223 -15.51 -20.60 4.47
CA GLU A 223 -14.44 -21.45 3.97
C GLU A 223 -13.11 -21.13 4.67
N ALA A 224 -12.79 -19.84 4.81
CA ALA A 224 -11.57 -19.37 5.47
C ALA A 224 -11.52 -19.75 6.96
N LEU A 225 -12.63 -19.55 7.69
CA LEU A 225 -12.65 -19.73 9.16
C LEU A 225 -13.04 -21.14 9.64
N PHE A 226 -13.43 -22.05 8.74
CA PHE A 226 -13.84 -23.42 9.11
C PHE A 226 -12.67 -24.39 9.29
N ARG A 227 -11.61 -24.23 8.50
CA ARG A 227 -10.51 -25.20 8.42
C ARG A 227 -9.49 -25.07 9.55
N GLU A 228 -9.49 -23.94 10.26
CA GLU A 228 -8.44 -23.56 11.19
C GLU A 228 -8.99 -23.16 12.56
N THR A 229 -8.16 -23.30 13.59
CA THR A 229 -8.41 -22.68 14.90
C THR A 229 -7.90 -21.25 14.82
N VAL A 230 -8.81 -20.28 14.72
CA VAL A 230 -8.46 -18.88 14.53
C VAL A 230 -8.23 -18.19 15.87
N GLN A 231 -7.28 -17.25 15.92
CA GLN A 231 -7.10 -16.40 17.09
C GLN A 231 -7.99 -15.17 16.94
N THR A 232 -8.87 -14.96 17.91
CA THR A 232 -9.83 -13.86 17.92
C THR A 232 -9.47 -12.92 19.05
N CYS A 233 -9.59 -11.62 18.80
CA CYS A 233 -9.36 -10.64 19.85
C CYS A 233 -10.08 -9.34 19.61
N ALA A 234 -10.84 -8.92 20.62
CA ALA A 234 -11.70 -7.76 20.55
C ALA A 234 -11.50 -6.84 21.76
N PHE A 235 -11.74 -5.54 21.52
CA PHE A 235 -11.85 -4.54 22.56
C PHE A 235 -13.30 -4.07 22.69
N ASN A 236 -13.89 -4.34 23.85
CA ASN A 236 -15.24 -3.92 24.19
C ASN A 236 -15.20 -2.53 24.83
N ARG A 237 -15.87 -1.58 24.18
CA ARG A 237 -15.91 -0.17 24.61
C ARG A 237 -16.79 0.06 25.84
N GLU A 238 -17.86 -0.69 26.01
CA GLU A 238 -18.79 -0.52 27.15
C GLU A 238 -18.13 -0.88 28.49
N TRP A 239 -17.19 -1.83 28.50
CA TRP A 239 -16.52 -2.28 29.72
C TRP A 239 -15.03 -1.95 29.78
N ASN A 240 -14.47 -1.32 28.74
CA ASN A 240 -13.04 -1.03 28.60
C ASN A 240 -12.17 -2.29 28.82
N LYS A 241 -12.56 -3.40 28.18
CA LYS A 241 -11.94 -4.72 28.34
C LYS A 241 -11.44 -5.26 27.01
N ARG A 242 -10.32 -5.96 27.08
CA ARG A 242 -9.73 -6.72 25.97
C ARG A 242 -10.01 -8.20 26.17
N TYR A 243 -10.20 -8.87 25.06
CA TYR A 243 -10.42 -10.30 24.97
C TYR A 243 -9.46 -10.88 23.93
N SER A 244 -8.96 -12.08 24.17
CA SER A 244 -8.13 -12.84 23.24
C SER A 244 -8.38 -14.31 23.50
N GLU A 245 -8.93 -15.00 22.53
CA GLU A 245 -9.37 -16.39 22.68
C GLU A 245 -9.27 -17.14 21.34
N THR A 246 -9.23 -18.47 21.38
CA THR A 246 -9.32 -19.26 20.16
C THR A 246 -10.77 -19.54 19.81
N ALA A 247 -11.08 -19.56 18.52
CA ALA A 247 -12.42 -19.88 18.03
C ALA A 247 -12.41 -20.74 16.76
N THR A 248 -13.57 -21.29 16.43
CA THR A 248 -13.87 -21.86 15.11
C THR A 248 -15.25 -21.37 14.64
N PHE A 249 -15.38 -21.07 13.34
CA PHE A 249 -16.61 -20.52 12.76
C PHE A 249 -17.06 -21.36 11.55
N HIS A 250 -18.34 -21.69 11.49
CA HIS A 250 -18.90 -22.55 10.45
C HIS A 250 -20.34 -22.19 10.10
N CYS A 251 -20.61 -21.87 8.83
CA CYS A 251 -21.98 -21.70 8.34
C CYS A 251 -22.46 -22.95 7.59
N ASN A 252 -23.71 -23.35 7.85
CA ASN A 252 -24.39 -24.38 7.08
C ASN A 252 -25.19 -23.78 5.91
N SER A 253 -25.67 -24.64 5.01
CA SER A 253 -26.49 -24.27 3.84
C SER A 253 -27.89 -23.74 4.17
N SER A 254 -28.24 -23.59 5.45
CA SER A 254 -29.52 -23.10 5.93
C SER A 254 -29.40 -21.73 6.59
N ASP A 255 -28.35 -20.97 6.23
CA ASP A 255 -28.08 -19.62 6.75
C ASP A 255 -27.90 -19.55 8.27
N ILE A 256 -27.51 -20.67 8.90
CA ILE A 256 -27.19 -20.75 10.33
C ILE A 256 -25.69 -20.97 10.50
N CYS A 257 -25.05 -20.06 11.22
CA CYS A 257 -23.63 -20.12 11.55
C CYS A 257 -23.42 -20.48 13.02
N GLU A 258 -22.53 -21.43 13.25
CA GLU A 258 -22.00 -21.83 14.53
C GLU A 258 -20.69 -21.09 14.79
N TYR A 259 -20.56 -20.49 15.97
CA TYR A 259 -19.31 -19.85 16.41
C TYR A 259 -18.96 -20.40 17.78
N ASN A 260 -17.83 -21.11 17.85
CA ASN A 260 -17.38 -21.82 19.05
C ASN A 260 -16.12 -21.16 19.60
N GLN A 261 -16.28 -20.43 20.69
CA GLN A 261 -15.27 -19.61 21.36
C GLN A 261 -14.74 -20.32 22.61
N SER A 262 -13.46 -20.21 22.95
CA SER A 262 -12.89 -21.00 24.06
C SER A 262 -13.39 -20.57 25.45
N GLU A 263 -13.71 -19.29 25.66
CA GLU A 263 -14.22 -18.76 26.94
C GLU A 263 -15.75 -18.70 26.99
N ASP A 264 -16.40 -18.34 25.88
CA ASP A 264 -17.87 -18.20 25.80
C ASP A 264 -18.61 -19.45 25.29
N GLY A 265 -17.89 -20.40 24.72
CA GLY A 265 -18.42 -21.67 24.21
C GLY A 265 -19.17 -21.53 22.88
N LYS A 266 -20.05 -22.52 22.61
CA LYS A 266 -20.76 -22.67 21.34
C LYS A 266 -22.01 -21.81 21.24
N THR A 267 -21.96 -20.82 20.35
CA THR A 267 -23.06 -19.91 19.98
C THR A 267 -23.61 -20.23 18.59
N PHE A 268 -24.83 -19.77 18.30
CA PHE A 268 -25.51 -19.94 17.02
C PHE A 268 -26.08 -18.62 16.54
N TRP A 269 -26.03 -18.39 15.24
CA TRP A 269 -26.38 -17.15 14.58
C TRP A 269 -27.16 -17.45 13.30
N SER A 270 -28.13 -16.61 12.93
CA SER A 270 -28.79 -16.65 11.62
C SER A 270 -28.33 -15.47 10.78
N TRP A 271 -28.01 -15.73 9.51
CA TRP A 271 -27.76 -14.68 8.55
C TRP A 271 -29.01 -13.85 8.26
N ASN A 272 -28.85 -12.52 8.26
CA ASN A 272 -29.83 -11.59 7.74
C ASN A 272 -29.21 -10.82 6.57
N ALA A 273 -29.53 -11.23 5.34
CA ALA A 273 -29.05 -10.61 4.12
C ALA A 273 -29.47 -9.14 3.95
N TYR A 274 -30.64 -8.74 4.46
CA TYR A 274 -31.12 -7.35 4.36
C TYR A 274 -30.33 -6.40 5.27
N GLU A 275 -30.00 -6.87 6.47
CA GLU A 275 -29.26 -6.10 7.48
C GLU A 275 -27.73 -6.36 7.41
N ASN A 276 -27.29 -7.25 6.51
CA ASN A 276 -25.90 -7.60 6.23
C ASN A 276 -25.11 -7.94 7.52
N ARG A 277 -25.72 -8.77 8.36
CA ARG A 277 -25.18 -9.23 9.66
C ARG A 277 -25.73 -10.59 10.11
N LEU A 278 -25.04 -11.20 11.08
CA LEU A 278 -25.43 -12.42 11.77
C LEU A 278 -26.21 -12.09 13.05
N GLU A 279 -27.46 -12.48 13.11
CA GLU A 279 -28.36 -12.26 14.26
C GLU A 279 -28.28 -13.41 15.27
N TYR A 280 -28.11 -13.09 16.56
CA TYR A 280 -27.90 -14.10 17.59
C TYR A 280 -29.14 -14.97 17.86
N GLN A 281 -29.02 -16.29 17.67
CA GLN A 281 -30.11 -17.24 17.96
C GLN A 281 -30.19 -17.58 19.45
N ARG A 282 -31.07 -16.86 20.16
CA ARG A 282 -31.37 -17.17 21.57
C ARG A 282 -32.06 -18.52 21.71
N LYS A 283 -31.46 -19.41 22.51
CA LYS A 283 -32.14 -20.60 23.04
C LYS A 283 -33.36 -20.15 23.86
N LYS A 284 -34.51 -20.78 23.60
CA LYS A 284 -35.79 -20.52 24.30
C LYS A 284 -36.28 -21.80 24.95
N ILE A 285 -36.76 -21.72 26.18
CA ILE A 285 -37.51 -22.78 26.86
C ILE A 285 -38.88 -22.20 27.18
N LEU A 286 -39.96 -22.82 26.65
CA LEU A 286 -41.35 -22.37 26.87
C LEU A 286 -41.53 -20.85 26.61
N PHE A 287 -41.01 -20.37 25.48
CA PHE A 287 -40.98 -18.95 25.06
C PHE A 287 -40.09 -18.00 25.88
N PHE A 288 -39.62 -18.40 27.07
CA PHE A 288 -38.66 -17.62 27.83
C PHE A 288 -37.25 -17.75 27.25
N PRO A 289 -36.53 -16.65 26.97
CA PRO A 289 -35.15 -16.70 26.52
C PRO A 289 -34.23 -17.15 27.67
N TYR A 290 -33.37 -18.14 27.43
CA TYR A 290 -32.52 -18.74 28.45
C TYR A 290 -31.10 -18.97 27.93
N GLY A 291 -30.09 -18.54 28.70
CA GLY A 291 -28.67 -18.65 28.34
C GLY A 291 -27.87 -17.40 28.73
N LYS A 292 -26.53 -17.53 28.77
CA LYS A 292 -25.60 -16.40 28.93
C LYS A 292 -25.62 -15.53 27.67
N LYS A 293 -25.46 -14.21 27.83
CA LYS A 293 -25.25 -13.24 26.74
C LYS A 293 -23.85 -12.68 26.90
N SER A 294 -23.00 -12.72 25.87
CA SER A 294 -21.56 -12.63 26.12
C SER A 294 -20.77 -11.99 24.98
N ILE A 295 -19.86 -11.10 25.37
CA ILE A 295 -18.43 -11.14 24.99
C ILE A 295 -17.70 -11.19 26.35
N HIS A 296 -17.87 -12.33 27.03
CA HIS A 296 -17.58 -12.63 28.44
C HIS A 296 -18.51 -11.98 29.50
N ASN A 297 -19.77 -11.74 29.13
CA ASN A 297 -21.01 -11.63 29.95
C ASN A 297 -21.69 -10.25 30.17
N GLY A 298 -22.57 -9.88 29.21
CA GLY A 298 -23.59 -8.82 29.28
C GLY A 298 -24.02 -8.42 27.85
N GLY A 299 -25.28 -8.34 27.44
CA GLY A 299 -26.54 -8.15 28.17
C GLY A 299 -27.64 -7.64 27.21
N THR A 300 -27.25 -6.97 26.12
CA THR A 300 -28.12 -6.45 25.04
C THR A 300 -27.69 -7.07 23.69
N MET A 301 -28.40 -6.84 22.58
CA MET A 301 -28.06 -7.47 21.30
C MET A 301 -26.67 -7.04 20.81
N LEU A 302 -25.95 -8.00 20.26
CA LEU A 302 -24.62 -7.87 19.68
C LEU A 302 -24.60 -8.73 18.42
N ASP A 303 -25.28 -8.25 17.37
CA ASP A 303 -25.32 -8.95 16.09
C ASP A 303 -23.89 -8.95 15.51
N LEU A 304 -23.42 -10.12 15.09
CA LEU A 304 -22.06 -10.31 14.64
C LEU A 304 -21.94 -9.89 13.18
N ARG A 305 -20.86 -9.18 12.85
CA ARG A 305 -20.46 -8.91 11.47
C ARG A 305 -18.98 -9.18 11.34
N ILE A 306 -18.63 -10.03 10.39
CA ILE A 306 -17.26 -10.37 10.03
C ILE A 306 -17.01 -9.69 8.68
N THR A 307 -15.95 -8.91 8.52
CA THR A 307 -15.65 -8.26 7.24
C THR A 307 -14.20 -8.53 6.85
N PRO A 308 -13.92 -9.12 5.68
CA PRO A 308 -12.55 -9.42 5.27
C PRO A 308 -11.73 -8.13 5.13
N LEU A 309 -10.55 -8.11 5.74
CA LEU A 309 -9.54 -7.06 5.59
C LEU A 309 -8.29 -7.54 4.82
N SER A 310 -8.08 -8.86 4.77
CA SER A 310 -7.17 -9.60 3.91
C SER A 310 -7.65 -11.05 3.83
N SER A 311 -6.90 -11.92 3.13
CA SER A 311 -7.08 -13.38 3.17
C SER A 311 -6.92 -14.00 4.55
N ARG A 312 -6.21 -13.33 5.48
CA ARG A 312 -5.84 -13.86 6.81
C ARG A 312 -6.38 -13.04 7.98
N LEU A 313 -6.90 -11.85 7.72
CA LEU A 313 -7.34 -10.91 8.72
C LEU A 313 -8.77 -10.45 8.45
N PHE A 314 -9.66 -10.66 9.41
CA PHE A 314 -11.06 -10.25 9.32
C PHE A 314 -11.38 -9.30 10.47
N LEU A 315 -12.11 -8.23 10.16
CA LEU A 315 -12.69 -7.33 11.16
C LEU A 315 -13.87 -8.03 11.82
N GLU A 316 -13.77 -8.29 13.11
CA GLU A 316 -14.85 -8.79 13.94
C GLU A 316 -15.60 -7.61 14.56
N SER A 317 -16.90 -7.49 14.32
CA SER A 317 -17.72 -6.38 14.81
C SER A 317 -18.96 -6.89 15.53
N TYR A 318 -19.11 -6.54 16.80
CA TYR A 318 -20.30 -6.85 17.60
C TYR A 318 -21.20 -5.61 17.67
N LEU A 319 -22.35 -5.68 16.98
CA LEU A 319 -23.19 -4.53 16.65
C LEU A 319 -24.42 -4.42 17.56
N ASN A 320 -24.71 -3.22 18.04
CA ASN A 320 -25.95 -2.93 18.76
C ASN A 320 -27.18 -2.95 17.84
N LEU A 321 -28.37 -2.79 18.43
CA LEU A 321 -29.66 -2.69 17.72
C LEU A 321 -29.77 -1.58 16.66
N LYS A 322 -28.80 -0.65 16.59
CA LYS A 322 -28.72 0.42 15.59
C LYS A 322 -27.64 0.15 14.52
N GLY A 323 -26.98 -1.01 14.56
CA GLY A 323 -25.85 -1.34 13.69
C GLY A 323 -24.51 -0.69 14.09
N GLU A 324 -24.39 -0.08 15.27
CA GLU A 324 -23.14 0.55 15.73
C GLU A 324 -22.29 -0.45 16.55
N PRO A 325 -20.95 -0.46 16.39
CA PRO A 325 -20.10 -1.42 17.08
C PRO A 325 -19.94 -1.08 18.58
N ILE A 326 -20.29 -2.04 19.42
CA ILE A 326 -20.00 -2.05 20.87
C ILE A 326 -18.60 -2.62 21.13
N SER A 327 -18.21 -3.63 20.37
CA SER A 327 -16.88 -4.24 20.39
C SER A 327 -16.36 -4.38 18.96
N LEU A 328 -15.08 -4.06 18.77
CA LEU A 328 -14.36 -4.31 17.52
C LEU A 328 -13.14 -5.17 17.82
N GLY A 329 -12.89 -6.12 16.95
CA GLY A 329 -11.80 -7.06 17.06
C GLY A 329 -11.25 -7.49 15.70
N LEU A 330 -10.28 -8.39 15.78
CA LEU A 330 -9.67 -9.04 14.65
C LEU A 330 -9.78 -10.55 14.84
N ILE A 331 -10.18 -11.24 13.78
CA ILE A 331 -10.00 -12.68 13.63
C ILE A 331 -8.77 -12.86 12.75
N ILE A 332 -7.80 -13.61 13.29
CA ILE A 332 -6.49 -13.89 12.70
C ILE A 332 -6.47 -15.37 12.34
N VAL A 333 -6.31 -15.65 11.05
CA VAL A 333 -6.13 -17.01 10.48
C VAL A 333 -4.63 -17.34 10.50
N GLY A 334 -4.30 -18.62 10.71
CA GLY A 334 -2.92 -19.07 10.91
C GLY A 334 -2.15 -19.31 9.61
N ASP A 335 -1.00 -19.99 9.78
CA ASP A 335 -0.17 -20.60 8.71
C ASP A 335 -0.34 -22.13 8.73
#